data_AF-A0A9W7FXN6-F1
#
_entry.id   AF-A0A9W7FXN6-F1
#
_cell.length_a   1.000
_cell.length_b   1.000
_cell.length_c   1.000
_cell.angle_alpha   90.00
_cell.angle_beta   90.00
_cell.angle_gamma   90.00
#
_symmetry.space_group_name_H-M   'P 1'
#
loop_
_entity.id
_entity.type
_entity.pdbx_description
1 polymer ?
#
loop_
_entity_poly.entity_id
_entity_poly.type
_entity_poly.pdbx_seq_one_letter_code
_entity_poly.pdbx_strand_id
1 'polypeptide(L)'
;MAQNGQRIVDVTTESKDPAKGKTHLDNRPNAPLNVHNLKWNKDNAASYLEQLKKANQNVICTSKGTKVGKVTPEFLFRQGLRIPLFQRRYCWTAVQWNQLYRDATALADGRSSSHSLGRITCVETGEGLVVIDGQQRNTSCVLLLAAIRDVCLKHSLEEDADYVNGKIFNGKKGQELVAYLEGKTELKDEDETPPGCVLTPTFCDRSSFFSAVLPPSQSLSSNSSWCRPLEAKDYFVQRLLKEGREGKKLKKLAASILTRFQWLYFPLDVDGTVREDGTANLNLIFERLALREAMFCRPPKMSMYATMEACDFVRNLLLGGFGDEDEAKEVYRTYWLPVERKADEVGRREGVDPGKVMENLLTAFLSHQKIADRKRDALDTMIGGNLYALFRDFALRAQQEEGTSSLQMIVDVNEYSMKWLDRDVRVPGGGDE
;
A
#
# COMPACT_ATOMS: atom_id res chain seq x y z
N MET A 1 40.26 -46.67 -51.65
CA MET A 1 38.99 -47.00 -50.98
C MET A 1 38.39 -45.70 -50.44
N ALA A 2 37.13 -45.43 -50.83
CA ALA A 2 36.14 -44.40 -50.46
C ALA A 2 36.59 -43.22 -49.55
N GLN A 3 36.47 -41.93 -49.93
CA GLN A 3 35.29 -41.09 -50.22
C GLN A 3 34.29 -40.88 -49.05
N ASN A 4 34.02 -39.58 -48.80
CA ASN A 4 32.90 -38.88 -48.12
C ASN A 4 33.36 -38.11 -46.87
N GLY A 5 33.31 -36.77 -46.76
CA GLY A 5 32.56 -35.76 -47.50
C GLY A 5 31.27 -35.37 -46.75
N GLN A 6 31.10 -34.06 -46.50
CA GLN A 6 29.92 -33.34 -45.95
C GLN A 6 29.77 -33.27 -44.43
N ARG A 7 29.31 -32.18 -43.81
CA ARG A 7 29.03 -30.80 -44.22
C ARG A 7 28.87 -30.00 -42.92
N ILE A 8 29.57 -28.87 -42.81
CA ILE A 8 29.17 -27.79 -41.90
C ILE A 8 27.91 -27.19 -42.51
N VAL A 9 26.82 -27.14 -41.76
CA VAL A 9 25.60 -26.46 -42.19
C VAL A 9 25.49 -25.17 -41.39
N ASP A 10 26.01 -24.10 -41.98
CA ASP A 10 25.49 -22.75 -41.76
C ASP A 10 24.05 -22.73 -42.28
N VAL A 11 23.10 -22.43 -41.40
CA VAL A 11 21.75 -22.01 -41.83
C VAL A 11 21.68 -20.51 -41.67
N THR A 12 21.92 -19.86 -42.80
CA THR A 12 21.55 -18.48 -43.11
C THR A 12 20.10 -18.23 -42.72
N THR A 13 19.88 -17.23 -41.88
CA THR A 13 18.55 -16.68 -41.59
C THR A 13 17.98 -16.02 -42.83
N GLU A 14 17.13 -16.75 -43.56
CA GLU A 14 16.29 -16.18 -44.61
C GLU A 14 15.20 -15.29 -43.99
N SER A 15 15.17 -14.06 -44.49
CA SER A 15 14.09 -13.10 -44.31
C SER A 15 12.77 -13.67 -44.88
N LYS A 16 11.76 -13.76 -44.02
CA LYS A 16 10.36 -13.75 -44.46
C LYS A 16 9.65 -12.60 -43.78
N ASP A 17 9.39 -11.58 -44.58
CA ASP A 17 8.40 -10.52 -44.34
C ASP A 17 7.03 -11.14 -43.99
N PRO A 18 6.38 -10.73 -42.88
CA PRO A 18 4.94 -10.78 -42.78
C PRO A 18 4.41 -9.34 -42.85
N ALA A 19 3.99 -8.95 -44.04
CA ALA A 19 3.18 -7.77 -44.23
C ALA A 19 1.81 -7.94 -43.53
N LYS A 20 1.45 -6.90 -42.76
CA LYS A 20 0.08 -6.44 -42.44
C LYS A 20 -0.75 -7.27 -41.44
N GLY A 21 -0.58 -6.91 -40.17
CA GLY A 21 -1.61 -6.98 -39.14
C GLY A 21 -1.47 -5.79 -38.20
N LYS A 22 -1.80 -4.58 -38.68
CA LYS A 22 -1.88 -3.39 -37.81
C LYS A 22 -3.04 -3.59 -36.83
N THR A 23 -2.77 -4.04 -35.61
CA THR A 23 -3.66 -3.77 -34.49
C THR A 23 -3.46 -2.31 -34.13
N HIS A 24 -4.42 -1.47 -34.50
CA HIS A 24 -4.56 -0.13 -33.94
C HIS A 24 -4.61 -0.27 -32.41
N LEU A 25 -3.58 0.23 -31.73
CA LEU A 25 -3.67 0.60 -30.33
C LEU A 25 -4.68 1.75 -30.25
N ASP A 26 -5.92 1.37 -30.01
CA ASP A 26 -7.06 2.27 -29.87
C ASP A 26 -6.94 2.93 -28.49
N ASN A 27 -6.44 4.18 -28.47
CA ASN A 27 -6.43 5.07 -27.31
C ASN A 27 -7.87 5.52 -27.00
N ARG A 28 -8.73 4.61 -26.54
CA ARG A 28 -10.02 4.96 -25.94
C ARG A 28 -9.90 4.94 -24.41
N PRO A 29 -10.58 5.85 -23.69
CA PRO A 29 -10.66 5.78 -22.23
C PRO A 29 -11.24 4.42 -21.82
N ASN A 30 -10.56 3.72 -20.90
CA ASN A 30 -11.01 2.46 -20.32
C ASN A 30 -12.48 2.59 -19.90
N ALA A 31 -13.37 1.85 -20.55
CA ALA A 31 -14.72 1.67 -20.05
C ALA A 31 -14.64 0.98 -18.68
N PRO A 32 -15.49 1.34 -17.70
CA PRO A 32 -15.49 0.66 -16.41
C PRO A 32 -15.71 -0.84 -16.62
N LEU A 33 -14.83 -1.66 -16.03
CA LEU A 33 -14.94 -3.11 -16.05
C LEU A 33 -16.26 -3.51 -15.41
N ASN A 34 -17.15 -4.13 -16.19
CA ASN A 34 -18.39 -4.65 -15.62
C ASN A 34 -18.06 -5.90 -14.80
N VAL A 35 -18.08 -5.76 -13.48
CA VAL A 35 -17.81 -6.85 -12.52
C VAL A 35 -18.68 -8.09 -12.74
N HIS A 36 -19.88 -7.94 -13.30
CA HIS A 36 -20.77 -9.07 -13.62
C HIS A 36 -20.31 -9.88 -14.85
N ASN A 37 -19.37 -9.35 -15.63
CA ASN A 37 -18.81 -9.97 -16.83
C ASN A 37 -17.35 -10.43 -16.67
N LEU A 38 -16.78 -10.34 -15.47
CA LEU A 38 -15.46 -10.89 -15.18
C LEU A 38 -15.51 -12.40 -15.46
N LYS A 39 -14.78 -12.84 -16.50
CA LYS A 39 -14.69 -14.26 -16.87
C LYS A 39 -13.89 -14.98 -15.79
N TRP A 40 -14.64 -15.47 -14.82
CA TRP A 40 -14.17 -16.20 -13.67
C TRP A 40 -13.27 -17.38 -14.07
N ASN A 41 -12.05 -17.39 -13.54
CA ASN A 41 -11.25 -18.60 -13.49
C ASN A 41 -11.39 -19.22 -12.09
N LYS A 42 -12.09 -20.37 -12.00
CA LYS A 42 -12.21 -21.18 -10.77
C LYS A 42 -10.85 -21.48 -10.14
N ASP A 43 -9.77 -21.46 -10.93
CA ASP A 43 -8.42 -21.78 -10.49
C ASP A 43 -7.73 -20.66 -9.70
N ASN A 44 -8.17 -19.39 -9.80
CA ASN A 44 -7.43 -18.26 -9.21
C ASN A 44 -7.56 -18.17 -7.67
N ALA A 45 -8.76 -18.39 -7.13
CA ALA A 45 -8.98 -18.38 -5.67
C ALA A 45 -8.44 -19.64 -4.99
N ALA A 46 -8.57 -20.81 -5.64
CA ALA A 46 -7.99 -22.08 -5.17
C ALA A 46 -6.47 -21.92 -5.02
N SER A 47 -5.85 -21.21 -5.95
CA SER A 47 -4.42 -20.91 -5.94
C SER A 47 -3.95 -20.17 -4.69
N TYR A 48 -4.65 -19.14 -4.16
CA TYR A 48 -4.13 -18.39 -3.00
C TYR A 48 -4.13 -19.21 -1.70
N LEU A 49 -5.26 -19.83 -1.36
CA LEU A 49 -5.38 -20.66 -0.15
C LEU A 49 -4.57 -21.95 -0.27
N GLU A 50 -4.44 -22.52 -1.47
CA GLU A 50 -3.56 -23.66 -1.72
C GLU A 50 -2.08 -23.27 -1.65
N GLN A 51 -1.68 -22.11 -2.17
CA GLN A 51 -0.33 -21.56 -2.01
C GLN A 51 -0.03 -21.22 -0.55
N LEU A 52 -1.01 -20.73 0.23
CA LEU A 52 -0.86 -20.51 1.67
C LEU A 52 -0.55 -21.82 2.39
N LYS A 53 -1.24 -22.92 2.02
CA LYS A 53 -0.98 -24.27 2.57
C LYS A 53 0.36 -24.86 2.12
N LYS A 54 0.72 -24.68 0.85
CA LYS A 54 1.98 -25.17 0.25
C LYS A 54 3.15 -24.19 0.45
N ALA A 55 2.95 -23.12 1.21
CA ALA A 55 3.93 -22.07 1.38
C ALA A 55 5.23 -22.63 1.92
N ASN A 56 6.35 -22.26 1.27
CA ASN A 56 7.66 -22.71 1.67
C ASN A 56 7.96 -22.30 3.13
N GLN A 57 8.04 -23.24 4.07
CA GLN A 57 8.17 -22.91 5.49
C GLN A 57 9.47 -22.19 5.86
N ASN A 58 10.52 -22.36 5.05
CA ASN A 58 11.86 -21.81 5.33
C ASN A 58 12.13 -20.48 4.63
N VAL A 59 11.46 -20.21 3.51
CA VAL A 59 11.71 -19.03 2.67
C VAL A 59 10.44 -18.22 2.52
N ILE A 60 10.45 -16.97 3.02
CA ILE A 60 9.32 -16.03 2.86
C ILE A 60 9.29 -15.45 1.44
N CYS A 61 10.44 -14.98 0.98
CA CYS A 61 10.60 -14.31 -0.30
C CYS A 61 12.05 -14.45 -0.76
N THR A 62 12.29 -14.38 -2.07
CA THR A 62 13.65 -14.39 -2.64
C THR A 62 14.07 -12.97 -3.01
N SER A 63 15.37 -12.68 -2.85
CA SER A 63 16.00 -11.45 -3.34
C SER A 63 17.30 -11.84 -4.02
N LYS A 64 17.65 -11.17 -5.12
CA LYS A 64 19.01 -11.26 -5.68
C LYS A 64 19.95 -10.55 -4.72
N GLY A 65 20.76 -11.31 -3.97
CA GLY A 65 21.59 -10.78 -2.87
C GLY A 65 22.52 -9.62 -3.25
N THR A 66 22.89 -9.51 -4.53
CA THR A 66 23.67 -8.41 -5.10
C THR A 66 22.95 -7.05 -5.07
N LYS A 67 21.62 -7.03 -4.95
CA LYS A 67 20.80 -5.82 -4.90
C LYS A 67 20.43 -5.37 -3.48
N VAL A 68 20.76 -6.15 -2.45
CA VAL A 68 20.50 -5.78 -1.05
C VAL A 68 21.54 -4.78 -0.58
N GLY A 69 21.11 -3.64 -0.03
CA GLY A 69 22.06 -2.60 0.36
C GLY A 69 21.42 -1.41 1.08
N LYS A 70 22.25 -0.43 1.46
CA LYS A 70 21.78 0.83 2.04
C LYS A 70 21.40 1.79 0.92
N VAL A 71 20.19 2.34 0.99
CA VAL A 71 19.70 3.37 0.07
C VAL A 71 19.10 4.54 0.84
N THR A 72 18.92 5.68 0.18
CA THR A 72 18.33 6.88 0.78
C THR A 72 16.88 7.08 0.29
N PRO A 73 16.06 7.90 0.99
CA PRO A 73 14.76 8.30 0.46
C PRO A 73 14.84 8.94 -0.92
N GLU A 74 15.87 9.75 -1.21
CA GLU A 74 16.05 10.32 -2.55
C GLU A 74 16.22 9.25 -3.63
N PHE A 75 16.98 8.18 -3.35
CA PHE A 75 17.12 7.07 -4.29
C PHE A 75 15.76 6.41 -4.57
N LEU A 76 14.99 6.13 -3.52
CA LEU A 76 13.68 5.48 -3.62
C LEU A 76 12.64 6.33 -4.34
N PHE A 77 12.55 7.62 -4.00
CA PHE A 77 11.55 8.54 -4.56
C PHE A 77 11.75 8.76 -6.07
N ARG A 78 13.00 8.72 -6.55
CA ARG A 78 13.30 8.78 -7.99
C ARG A 78 12.75 7.59 -8.78
N GLN A 79 12.58 6.43 -8.15
CA GLN A 79 11.99 5.26 -8.80
C GLN A 79 10.45 5.35 -8.87
N GLY A 80 9.84 6.16 -8.00
CA GLY A 80 8.40 6.11 -7.75
C GLY A 80 8.03 4.94 -6.83
N LEU A 81 7.19 5.22 -5.84
CA LEU A 81 6.73 4.24 -4.86
C LEU A 81 5.23 4.04 -5.03
N ARG A 82 4.79 2.79 -5.16
CA ARG A 82 3.37 2.43 -5.19
C ARG A 82 3.05 1.53 -4.02
N ILE A 83 2.04 1.92 -3.25
CA ILE A 83 1.52 1.10 -2.16
C ILE A 83 0.38 0.23 -2.72
N PRO A 84 0.48 -1.12 -2.68
CA PRO A 84 -0.52 -2.02 -3.23
C PRO A 84 -1.78 -2.09 -2.35
N LEU A 85 -2.87 -2.56 -2.94
CA LEU A 85 -4.21 -2.55 -2.33
C LEU A 85 -4.30 -3.30 -1.00
N PHE A 86 -3.61 -4.43 -0.86
CA PHE A 86 -3.66 -5.24 0.36
C PHE A 86 -2.96 -4.61 1.58
N GLN A 87 -2.25 -3.50 1.39
CA GLN A 87 -1.65 -2.79 2.51
C GLN A 87 -2.69 -2.00 3.30
N ARG A 88 -2.43 -1.85 4.60
CA ARG A 88 -3.24 -1.03 5.49
C ARG A 88 -3.19 0.45 5.14
N ARG A 89 -4.20 1.19 5.58
CA ARG A 89 -4.24 2.66 5.47
C ARG A 89 -3.14 3.32 6.30
N TYR A 90 -2.84 4.57 5.98
CA TYR A 90 -1.92 5.38 6.76
C TYR A 90 -2.51 5.66 8.16
N CYS A 91 -1.89 5.10 9.20
CA CYS A 91 -2.37 5.21 10.59
C CYS A 91 -1.32 5.68 11.60
N TRP A 92 -0.20 6.26 11.14
CA TRP A 92 0.73 6.89 12.09
C TRP A 92 0.05 8.08 12.78
N THR A 93 0.42 8.29 14.04
CA THR A 93 -0.13 9.33 14.92
C THR A 93 0.97 10.31 15.32
N ALA A 94 0.61 11.33 16.11
CA ALA A 94 1.55 12.31 16.66
C ALA A 94 2.77 11.67 17.36
N VAL A 95 2.63 10.48 17.95
CA VAL A 95 3.76 9.76 18.57
C VAL A 95 4.83 9.42 17.52
N GLN A 96 4.43 8.80 16.41
CA GLN A 96 5.35 8.44 15.32
C GLN A 96 5.82 9.68 14.54
N TRP A 97 4.94 10.64 14.28
CA TRP A 97 5.31 11.90 13.60
C TRP A 97 6.38 12.66 14.38
N ASN A 98 6.19 12.81 15.69
CA ASN A 98 7.17 13.45 16.56
C ASN A 98 8.53 12.72 16.55
N GLN A 99 8.51 11.38 16.55
CA GLN A 99 9.73 10.59 16.49
C GLN A 99 10.49 10.84 15.18
N LEU A 100 9.82 10.71 14.02
CA LEU A 100 10.41 10.98 12.72
C LEU A 100 10.98 12.40 12.63
N TYR A 101 10.24 13.39 13.14
CA TYR A 101 10.69 14.78 13.18
C TYR A 101 11.96 14.95 14.03
N ARG A 102 12.01 14.35 15.22
CA ARG A 102 13.20 14.38 16.09
C ARG A 102 14.41 13.73 15.43
N ASP A 103 14.20 12.63 14.74
CA ASP A 103 15.27 11.92 14.02
C ASP A 103 15.79 12.78 12.86
N ALA A 104 14.90 13.38 12.07
CA ALA A 104 15.27 14.29 10.97
C ALA A 104 16.03 15.53 11.47
N THR A 105 15.58 16.12 12.58
CA THR A 105 16.23 17.29 13.18
C THR A 105 17.58 16.94 13.80
N ALA A 106 17.74 15.77 14.43
CA ALA A 106 19.04 15.32 14.92
C ALA A 106 20.08 15.22 13.80
N LEU A 107 19.67 14.74 12.62
CA LEU A 107 20.52 14.77 11.43
C LEU A 107 20.84 16.20 11.00
N ALA A 108 19.82 17.03 10.82
CA ALA A 108 19.99 18.41 10.35
C ALA A 108 20.89 19.25 11.29
N ASP A 109 20.80 19.02 12.60
CA ASP A 109 21.59 19.72 13.60
C ASP A 109 23.02 19.15 13.74
N GLY A 110 23.34 18.08 13.02
CA GLY A 110 24.66 17.43 13.06
C GLY A 110 24.88 16.53 14.28
N ARG A 111 23.83 16.24 15.07
CA ARG A 111 23.88 15.36 16.24
C ARG A 111 24.00 13.88 15.88
N SER A 112 23.75 13.52 14.63
CA SER A 112 23.94 12.17 14.10
C SER A 112 24.38 12.25 12.65
N SER A 113 25.19 11.29 12.17
CA SER A 113 25.72 11.24 10.80
C SER A 113 24.69 10.69 9.81
N SER A 114 23.96 9.64 10.20
CA SER A 114 22.83 9.03 9.49
C SER A 114 21.81 8.46 10.48
N HIS A 115 20.62 8.13 10.01
CA HIS A 115 19.59 7.46 10.82
C HIS A 115 18.88 6.39 10.00
N SER A 116 18.71 5.20 10.59
CA SER A 116 18.07 4.06 9.91
C SER A 116 16.55 4.16 10.02
N LEU A 117 15.85 4.15 8.88
CA LEU A 117 14.40 3.99 8.82
C LEU A 117 13.98 2.51 8.92
N GLY A 118 14.94 1.58 9.03
CA GLY A 118 14.72 0.14 9.06
C GLY A 118 14.84 -0.49 7.68
N ARG A 119 14.10 -1.58 7.45
CA ARG A 119 14.07 -2.32 6.18
C ARG A 119 12.91 -1.83 5.31
N ILE A 120 13.18 -1.65 4.02
CA ILE A 120 12.15 -1.53 2.98
C ILE A 120 12.16 -2.80 2.14
N THR A 121 10.98 -3.34 1.86
CA THR A 121 10.83 -4.50 0.99
C THR A 121 9.85 -4.18 -0.11
N CYS A 122 10.26 -4.37 -1.35
CA CYS A 122 9.51 -3.94 -2.52
C CYS A 122 9.80 -4.79 -3.73
N VAL A 123 8.91 -4.76 -4.72
CA VAL A 123 9.13 -5.34 -6.05
C VAL A 123 9.52 -4.24 -7.02
N GLU A 124 10.55 -4.48 -7.82
CA GLU A 124 10.89 -3.63 -8.96
C GLU A 124 9.97 -3.94 -10.15
N THR A 125 9.28 -2.93 -10.67
CA THR A 125 8.40 -3.03 -11.84
C THR A 125 8.80 -1.99 -12.89
N GLY A 126 8.28 -2.09 -14.11
CA GLY A 126 8.52 -1.10 -15.16
C GLY A 126 8.03 0.32 -14.81
N GLU A 127 7.12 0.44 -13.84
CA GLU A 127 6.52 1.71 -13.42
C GLU A 127 7.08 2.28 -12.11
N GLY A 128 7.98 1.54 -11.45
CA GLY A 128 8.57 1.92 -10.15
C GLY A 128 8.60 0.77 -9.14
N LEU A 129 8.61 1.11 -7.86
CA LEU A 129 8.71 0.14 -6.75
C LEU A 129 7.34 -0.10 -6.10
N VAL A 130 6.90 -1.36 -6.05
CA VAL A 130 5.71 -1.76 -5.28
C VAL A 130 6.12 -2.10 -3.86
N VAL A 131 5.70 -1.30 -2.88
CA VAL A 131 6.17 -1.40 -1.49
C VAL A 131 5.35 -2.43 -0.70
N ILE A 132 6.02 -3.44 -0.16
CA ILE A 132 5.43 -4.53 0.67
C ILE A 132 5.65 -4.27 2.17
N ASP A 133 6.76 -3.64 2.54
CA ASP A 133 7.01 -3.12 3.90
C ASP A 133 7.75 -1.78 3.78
N GLY A 134 7.45 -0.85 4.68
CA GLY A 134 8.04 0.49 4.74
C GLY A 134 7.07 1.62 4.41
N GLN A 135 5.80 1.33 4.16
CA GLN A 135 4.82 2.32 3.68
C GLN A 135 4.69 3.55 4.59
N GLN A 136 4.45 3.36 5.89
CA GLN A 136 4.13 4.45 6.81
C GLN A 136 5.25 5.49 6.90
N ARG A 137 6.51 5.00 6.91
CA ARG A 137 7.71 5.81 7.02
C ARG A 137 7.93 6.63 5.75
N ASN A 138 7.82 6.00 4.58
CA ASN A 138 7.96 6.72 3.30
C ASN A 138 6.85 7.76 3.10
N THR A 139 5.58 7.41 3.38
CA THR A 139 4.47 8.38 3.36
C THR A 139 4.74 9.56 4.27
N SER A 140 5.20 9.32 5.50
CA SER A 140 5.52 10.39 6.46
C SER A 140 6.71 11.25 6.04
N CYS A 141 7.74 10.66 5.41
CA CYS A 141 8.86 11.42 4.85
C CYS A 141 8.39 12.38 3.75
N VAL A 142 7.50 11.93 2.86
CA VAL A 142 6.94 12.79 1.81
C VAL A 142 6.07 13.91 2.41
N LEU A 143 5.23 13.59 3.40
CA LEU A 143 4.39 14.59 4.10
C LEU A 143 5.23 15.63 4.86
N LEU A 144 6.33 15.20 5.51
CA LEU A 144 7.26 16.12 6.17
C LEU A 144 7.99 17.01 5.15
N LEU A 145 8.39 16.48 4.00
CA LEU A 145 8.96 17.29 2.92
C LEU A 145 7.92 18.31 2.39
N ALA A 146 6.67 17.90 2.20
CA ALA A 146 5.59 18.81 1.79
C ALA A 146 5.37 19.93 2.82
N ALA A 147 5.40 19.60 4.12
CA ALA A 147 5.34 20.59 5.19
C ALA A 147 6.54 21.57 5.16
N ILE A 148 7.76 21.08 4.91
CA ILE A 148 8.95 21.93 4.77
C ILE A 148 8.79 22.89 3.58
N ARG A 149 8.34 22.40 2.42
CA ARG A 149 8.06 23.25 1.24
C ARG A 149 7.07 24.36 1.58
N ASP A 150 5.96 24.02 2.23
CA ASP A 150 4.91 25.00 2.53
C ASP A 150 5.39 26.06 3.52
N VAL A 151 6.23 25.68 4.49
CA VAL A 151 6.87 26.64 5.40
C VAL A 151 7.88 27.51 4.64
N CYS A 152 8.66 26.97 3.69
CA CYS A 152 9.52 27.79 2.82
C CYS A 152 8.71 28.85 2.07
N LEU A 153 7.56 28.49 1.47
CA LEU A 153 6.69 29.44 0.78
C LEU A 153 6.14 30.53 1.71
N LYS A 154 5.77 30.18 2.95
CA LYS A 154 5.33 31.16 3.96
C LYS A 154 6.41 32.17 4.34
N HIS A 155 7.69 31.82 4.18
CA HIS A 155 8.83 32.68 4.47
C HIS A 155 9.46 33.30 3.20
N SER A 156 8.78 33.24 2.05
CA SER A 156 9.29 33.75 0.77
C SER A 156 10.67 33.16 0.40
N LEU A 157 10.77 31.84 0.49
CA LEU A 157 11.94 31.03 0.13
C LEU A 157 11.61 30.15 -1.08
N GLU A 158 11.28 30.77 -2.22
CA GLU A 158 10.76 30.11 -3.42
C GLU A 158 11.76 29.07 -3.97
N GLU A 159 13.05 29.40 -4.05
CA GLU A 159 14.07 28.46 -4.56
C GLU A 159 14.17 27.17 -3.72
N ASP A 160 14.06 27.30 -2.39
CA ASP A 160 14.10 26.16 -1.48
C ASP A 160 12.79 25.36 -1.53
N ALA A 161 11.65 26.04 -1.68
CA ALA A 161 10.37 25.40 -1.91
C ALA A 161 10.38 24.60 -3.23
N ASP A 162 10.87 25.18 -4.32
CA ASP A 162 10.98 24.53 -5.64
C ASP A 162 11.92 23.33 -5.59
N TYR A 163 13.05 23.45 -4.90
CA TYR A 163 13.96 22.32 -4.67
C TYR A 163 13.23 21.16 -4.00
N VAL A 164 12.50 21.40 -2.91
CA VAL A 164 11.77 20.34 -2.19
C VAL A 164 10.62 19.80 -3.04
N ASN A 165 9.90 20.68 -3.75
CA ASN A 165 8.80 20.28 -4.62
C ASN A 165 9.27 19.34 -5.74
N GLY A 166 10.43 19.61 -6.34
CA GLY A 166 11.07 18.74 -7.33
C GLY A 166 11.57 17.39 -6.80
N LYS A 167 11.52 17.17 -5.48
CA LYS A 167 11.82 15.87 -4.83
C LYS A 167 10.55 15.11 -4.45
N ILE A 168 9.41 15.79 -4.37
CA ILE A 168 8.08 15.20 -4.13
C ILE A 168 7.39 14.90 -5.46
N PHE A 169 7.68 15.69 -6.50
CA PHE A 169 7.20 15.51 -7.86
C PHE A 169 8.38 15.39 -8.83
N ASN A 170 8.45 14.29 -9.56
CA ASN A 170 9.47 14.05 -10.57
C ASN A 170 9.30 15.02 -11.75
N GLY A 171 10.26 15.94 -11.93
CA GLY A 171 10.17 17.14 -12.77
C GLY A 171 9.88 16.97 -14.26
N LYS A 172 9.91 15.75 -14.82
CA LYS A 172 9.41 15.50 -16.18
C LYS A 172 7.89 15.69 -16.31
N LYS A 173 7.18 15.76 -15.17
CA LYS A 173 5.72 15.81 -15.08
C LYS A 173 5.18 17.10 -14.44
N GLY A 174 6.01 18.14 -14.28
CA GLY A 174 5.57 19.42 -13.68
C GLY A 174 4.51 20.16 -14.52
N GLN A 175 4.71 20.21 -15.85
CA GLN A 175 3.70 20.72 -16.78
C GLN A 175 2.47 19.81 -16.83
N GLU A 176 2.67 18.49 -16.80
CA GLU A 176 1.58 17.52 -16.70
C GLU A 176 0.75 17.72 -15.43
N LEU A 177 1.39 18.06 -14.30
CA LEU A 177 0.71 18.34 -13.04
C LEU A 177 -0.14 19.60 -13.13
N VAL A 178 0.40 20.68 -13.69
CA VAL A 178 -0.39 21.92 -13.90
C VAL A 178 -1.59 21.64 -14.79
N ALA A 179 -1.39 20.96 -15.93
CA ALA A 179 -2.48 20.58 -16.82
C ALA A 179 -3.49 19.64 -16.16
N TYR A 180 -3.02 18.69 -15.33
CA TYR A 180 -3.87 17.77 -14.59
C TYR A 180 -4.78 18.48 -13.59
N LEU A 181 -4.30 19.57 -12.98
CA LEU A 181 -5.03 20.34 -11.97
C LEU A 181 -5.92 21.44 -12.58
N GLU A 182 -5.77 21.73 -13.87
CA GLU A 182 -6.51 22.79 -14.53
C GLU A 182 -8.03 22.53 -14.46
N GLY A 183 -8.76 23.49 -13.87
CA GLY A 183 -10.21 23.39 -13.68
C GLY A 183 -10.66 22.42 -12.58
N LYS A 184 -9.75 21.79 -11.83
CA LYS A 184 -10.10 20.94 -10.69
C LYS A 184 -10.26 21.75 -9.42
N THR A 185 -11.32 21.46 -8.67
CA THR A 185 -11.58 22.04 -7.34
C THR A 185 -11.39 21.03 -6.21
N GLU A 186 -11.52 19.74 -6.51
CA GLU A 186 -11.45 18.64 -5.55
C GLU A 186 -10.75 17.42 -6.15
N LEU A 187 -10.18 16.59 -5.28
CA LEU A 187 -9.64 15.27 -5.65
C LEU A 187 -10.65 14.17 -5.33
N LYS A 188 -11.02 13.38 -6.33
CA LYS A 188 -11.83 12.18 -6.13
C LYS A 188 -10.99 11.06 -5.55
N ASP A 189 -11.53 10.36 -4.56
CA ASP A 189 -10.78 9.44 -3.68
C ASP A 189 -10.03 8.31 -4.38
N GLU A 190 -10.52 7.78 -5.50
CA GLU A 190 -10.14 6.41 -5.89
C GLU A 190 -9.25 6.31 -7.13
N ASP A 191 -9.38 7.19 -8.12
CA ASP A 191 -8.73 7.01 -9.43
C ASP A 191 -7.72 8.08 -9.81
N GLU A 192 -7.61 9.11 -8.97
CA GLU A 192 -6.85 10.30 -9.27
C GLU A 192 -5.46 10.23 -8.66
N THR A 193 -4.46 10.00 -9.50
CA THR A 193 -3.04 10.08 -9.12
C THR A 193 -2.39 11.25 -9.86
N PRO A 194 -2.04 12.34 -9.16
CA PRO A 194 -1.31 13.46 -9.74
C PRO A 194 -0.05 12.98 -10.45
N PRO A 195 0.18 13.38 -11.71
CA PRO A 195 1.31 12.90 -12.49
C PRO A 195 2.62 13.29 -11.82
N GLY A 196 3.49 12.30 -11.65
CA GLY A 196 4.86 12.51 -11.16
C GLY A 196 5.02 12.60 -9.67
N CYS A 197 3.95 12.43 -8.89
CA CYS A 197 4.12 12.21 -7.46
C CYS A 197 5.03 10.99 -7.22
N VAL A 198 5.99 11.14 -6.31
CA VAL A 198 6.97 10.07 -6.01
C VAL A 198 6.38 8.93 -5.19
N LEU A 199 5.18 9.10 -4.63
CA LEU A 199 4.47 8.09 -3.84
C LEU A 199 2.98 8.08 -4.18
N THR A 200 2.47 6.91 -4.55
CA THR A 200 1.04 6.62 -4.71
C THR A 200 0.61 5.76 -3.52
N PRO A 201 -0.19 6.30 -2.58
CA PRO A 201 -0.60 5.58 -1.39
C PRO A 201 -1.75 4.59 -1.68
N THR A 202 -2.25 3.92 -0.63
CA THR A 202 -3.46 3.09 -0.73
C THR A 202 -4.65 3.92 -1.18
N PHE A 203 -5.67 3.28 -1.78
CA PHE A 203 -6.84 3.95 -2.34
C PHE A 203 -7.51 4.94 -1.37
N CYS A 204 -7.81 4.53 -0.13
CA CYS A 204 -8.45 5.40 0.85
C CYS A 204 -7.63 6.64 1.22
N ASP A 205 -6.31 6.55 1.14
CA ASP A 205 -5.41 7.63 1.53
C ASP A 205 -5.15 8.62 0.38
N ARG A 206 -5.53 8.31 -0.87
CA ARG A 206 -5.13 9.10 -2.05
C ARG A 206 -5.60 10.55 -1.98
N SER A 207 -6.89 10.79 -1.81
CA SER A 207 -7.42 12.17 -1.81
C SER A 207 -6.75 13.04 -0.74
N SER A 208 -6.72 12.57 0.51
CA SER A 208 -6.10 13.34 1.60
C SER A 208 -4.59 13.46 1.47
N PHE A 209 -3.90 12.40 1.03
CA PHE A 209 -2.46 12.46 0.78
C PHE A 209 -2.11 13.44 -0.34
N PHE A 210 -2.81 13.37 -1.47
CA PHE A 210 -2.55 14.26 -2.60
C PHE A 210 -2.93 15.71 -2.29
N SER A 211 -4.05 15.95 -1.61
CA SER A 211 -4.37 17.28 -1.05
C SER A 211 -3.27 17.78 -0.11
N ALA A 212 -2.68 16.90 0.71
CA ALA A 212 -1.56 17.26 1.58
C ALA A 212 -0.30 17.58 0.78
N VAL A 213 0.07 16.78 -0.23
CA VAL A 213 1.33 16.99 -0.94
C VAL A 213 1.27 18.07 -2.01
N LEU A 214 0.11 18.50 -2.48
CA LEU A 214 0.00 19.63 -3.42
C LEU A 214 0.47 20.94 -2.76
N PRO A 215 1.13 21.85 -3.52
CA PRO A 215 1.51 23.15 -3.00
C PRO A 215 0.28 24.02 -2.73
N PRO A 216 0.33 25.00 -1.80
CA PRO A 216 -0.83 25.81 -1.43
C PRO A 216 -1.48 26.56 -2.59
N SER A 217 -0.72 26.98 -3.61
CA SER A 217 -1.24 27.61 -4.83
C SER A 217 -2.07 26.67 -5.72
N GLN A 218 -1.99 25.37 -5.46
CA GLN A 218 -2.63 24.28 -6.21
C GLN A 218 -3.44 23.38 -5.28
N SER A 219 -3.80 23.86 -4.08
CA SER A 219 -4.48 23.05 -3.08
C SER A 219 -5.86 22.64 -3.58
N LEU A 220 -6.16 21.35 -3.51
CA LEU A 220 -7.49 20.80 -3.76
C LEU A 220 -8.10 20.33 -2.45
N SER A 221 -9.41 20.54 -2.26
CA SER A 221 -10.10 19.98 -1.11
C SER A 221 -10.15 18.46 -1.22
N SER A 222 -10.00 17.79 -0.07
CA SER A 222 -10.28 16.37 0.05
C SER A 222 -11.72 16.18 0.52
N ASN A 223 -12.49 15.37 -0.21
CA ASN A 223 -13.84 14.97 0.21
C ASN A 223 -13.82 13.70 1.06
N SER A 224 -12.64 13.13 1.29
CA SER A 224 -12.46 11.92 2.09
C SER A 224 -12.69 12.21 3.57
N SER A 225 -13.42 11.32 4.25
CA SER A 225 -13.42 11.31 5.71
C SER A 225 -12.05 10.89 6.28
N TRP A 226 -11.21 10.21 5.49
CA TRP A 226 -9.89 9.79 5.89
C TRP A 226 -8.87 10.89 5.67
N CYS A 227 -8.67 11.71 6.70
CA CYS A 227 -7.79 12.88 6.66
C CYS A 227 -6.40 12.65 7.31
N ARG A 228 -6.05 11.43 7.70
CA ARG A 228 -4.80 11.17 8.45
C ARG A 228 -3.52 11.70 7.78
N PRO A 229 -3.34 11.62 6.45
CA PRO A 229 -2.22 12.28 5.77
C PRO A 229 -2.21 13.81 5.90
N LEU A 230 -3.38 14.47 5.84
CA LEU A 230 -3.52 15.91 6.06
C LEU A 230 -3.15 16.27 7.51
N GLU A 231 -3.70 15.55 8.49
CA GLU A 231 -3.36 15.74 9.91
C GLU A 231 -1.85 15.66 10.16
N ALA A 232 -1.18 14.69 9.53
CA ALA A 232 0.26 14.52 9.66
C ALA A 232 1.04 15.71 9.07
N LYS A 233 0.65 16.19 7.89
CA LYS A 233 1.25 17.39 7.30
C LYS A 233 1.04 18.61 8.21
N ASP A 234 -0.17 18.83 8.68
CA ASP A 234 -0.50 19.97 9.54
C ASP A 234 0.29 19.93 10.84
N TYR A 235 0.42 18.75 11.44
CA TYR A 235 1.28 18.53 12.60
C TYR A 235 2.74 18.95 12.30
N PHE A 236 3.30 18.55 11.17
CA PHE A 236 4.66 18.92 10.79
C PHE A 236 4.81 20.42 10.53
N VAL A 237 3.86 21.06 9.85
CA VAL A 237 3.86 22.51 9.61
C VAL A 237 3.84 23.27 10.95
N GLN A 238 2.92 22.91 11.86
CA GLN A 238 2.85 23.52 13.19
C GLN A 238 4.15 23.33 13.97
N ARG A 239 4.77 22.15 13.88
CA ARG A 239 6.04 21.85 14.54
C ARG A 239 7.19 22.70 13.99
N LEU A 240 7.30 22.83 12.67
CA LEU A 240 8.32 23.63 12.00
C LEU A 240 8.22 25.12 12.37
N LEU A 241 7.00 25.67 12.36
CA LEU A 241 6.72 27.06 12.73
C LEU A 241 7.04 27.31 14.20
N LYS A 242 6.63 26.40 15.10
CA LYS A 242 6.89 26.52 16.55
C LYS A 242 8.38 26.51 16.90
N GLU A 243 9.19 25.75 16.17
CA GLU A 243 10.65 25.68 16.40
C GLU A 243 11.44 26.80 15.70
N GLY A 244 10.78 27.70 14.96
CA GLY A 244 11.44 28.83 14.29
C GLY A 244 12.52 28.39 13.28
N ARG A 245 12.29 27.27 12.59
CA ARG A 245 13.22 26.82 11.54
C ARG A 245 12.95 27.62 10.27
N GLU A 246 13.91 28.47 9.89
CA GLU A 246 13.81 29.34 8.72
C GLU A 246 15.04 29.22 7.81
N GLY A 247 14.89 29.62 6.55
CA GLY A 247 15.98 29.73 5.57
C GLY A 247 16.83 28.47 5.47
N LYS A 248 18.14 28.65 5.68
CA LYS A 248 19.16 27.57 5.62
C LYS A 248 18.84 26.36 6.51
N LYS A 249 18.11 26.53 7.63
CA LYS A 249 17.73 25.42 8.51
C LYS A 249 16.71 24.48 7.85
N LEU A 250 15.75 25.02 7.10
CA LEU A 250 14.73 24.24 6.39
C LEU A 250 15.35 23.46 5.24
N LYS A 251 16.18 24.13 4.43
CA LYS A 251 16.94 23.49 3.35
C LYS A 251 17.80 22.33 3.86
N LYS A 252 18.53 22.55 4.96
CA LYS A 252 19.37 21.51 5.58
C LYS A 252 18.54 20.34 6.12
N LEU A 253 17.35 20.60 6.66
CA LEU A 253 16.43 19.58 7.13
C LEU A 253 15.93 18.72 5.98
N ALA A 254 15.43 19.32 4.90
CA ALA A 254 15.00 18.59 3.71
C ALA A 254 16.13 17.75 3.11
N ALA A 255 17.32 18.33 2.95
CA ALA A 255 18.49 17.61 2.44
C ALA A 255 18.86 16.43 3.35
N SER A 256 18.76 16.59 4.68
CA SER A 256 19.06 15.51 5.64
C SER A 256 18.05 14.37 5.55
N ILE A 257 16.75 14.66 5.41
CA ILE A 257 15.72 13.65 5.18
C ILE A 257 16.02 12.86 3.91
N LEU A 258 16.36 13.55 2.82
CA LEU A 258 16.55 12.94 1.50
C LEU A 258 17.82 12.09 1.39
N THR A 259 18.90 12.47 2.08
CA THR A 259 20.24 11.90 1.85
C THR A 259 20.85 11.20 3.05
N ARG A 260 20.34 11.45 4.27
CA ARG A 260 20.97 10.96 5.52
C ARG A 260 20.08 10.01 6.31
N PHE A 261 18.78 9.97 6.02
CA PHE A 261 18.01 8.77 6.31
C PHE A 261 18.46 7.62 5.42
N GLN A 262 18.49 6.42 5.99
CA GLN A 262 18.95 5.21 5.33
C GLN A 262 17.94 4.10 5.51
N TRP A 263 17.63 3.43 4.41
CA TRP A 263 16.88 2.19 4.36
C TRP A 263 17.83 1.02 4.11
N LEU A 264 17.57 -0.11 4.75
CA LEU A 264 18.04 -1.40 4.26
C LEU A 264 17.09 -1.85 3.15
N TYR A 265 17.53 -1.68 1.91
CA TYR A 265 16.81 -2.03 0.69
C TYR A 265 16.82 -3.54 0.45
N PHE A 266 15.64 -4.12 0.29
CA PHE A 266 15.45 -5.55 0.06
C PHE A 266 14.48 -5.78 -1.11
N PRO A 267 14.98 -5.73 -2.36
CA PRO A 267 14.14 -5.92 -3.53
C PRO A 267 13.76 -7.39 -3.68
N LEU A 268 12.48 -7.65 -3.90
CA LEU A 268 11.95 -8.97 -4.11
C LEU A 268 12.14 -9.39 -5.57
N ASP A 269 12.55 -10.64 -5.73
CA ASP A 269 12.78 -11.26 -7.02
C ASP A 269 11.55 -12.07 -7.42
N VAL A 270 10.59 -11.39 -8.03
CA VAL A 270 9.40 -11.97 -8.65
C VAL A 270 9.59 -11.92 -10.15
N ASP A 271 10.42 -12.83 -10.67
CA ASP A 271 10.85 -12.92 -12.08
C ASP A 271 9.70 -13.28 -13.07
N GLY A 272 8.45 -12.88 -12.79
CA GLY A 272 7.26 -13.30 -13.55
C GLY A 272 6.99 -14.82 -13.48
N THR A 273 7.80 -15.56 -12.74
CA THR A 273 7.62 -17.00 -12.54
C THR A 273 6.52 -17.22 -11.53
N VAL A 274 5.43 -17.84 -11.99
CA VAL A 274 4.41 -18.39 -11.08
C VAL A 274 5.09 -19.50 -10.29
N ARG A 275 5.30 -19.26 -8.98
CA ARG A 275 5.80 -20.26 -8.06
C ARG A 275 4.67 -20.71 -7.16
N GLU A 276 4.40 -22.01 -7.16
CA GLU A 276 3.35 -22.61 -6.32
C GLU A 276 3.72 -22.62 -4.83
N ASP A 277 4.98 -22.33 -4.47
CA ASP A 277 5.49 -22.31 -3.09
C ASP A 277 5.22 -20.99 -2.36
N GLY A 278 4.51 -20.06 -3.01
CA GLY A 278 4.10 -18.79 -2.43
C GLY A 278 5.19 -17.71 -2.37
N THR A 279 6.43 -18.00 -2.77
CA THR A 279 7.55 -17.03 -2.71
C THR A 279 7.47 -15.93 -3.77
N ALA A 280 6.51 -16.03 -4.68
CA ALA A 280 6.22 -15.02 -5.71
C ALA A 280 4.87 -14.30 -5.53
N ASN A 281 4.08 -14.68 -4.52
CA ASN A 281 2.75 -14.10 -4.27
C ASN A 281 2.84 -12.97 -3.25
N LEU A 282 2.55 -11.73 -3.67
CA LEU A 282 2.75 -10.55 -2.83
C LEU A 282 1.83 -10.50 -1.60
N ASN A 283 0.57 -10.94 -1.74
CA ASN A 283 -0.38 -11.04 -0.64
C ASN A 283 0.08 -12.05 0.42
N LEU A 284 0.67 -13.16 -0.02
CA LEU A 284 1.21 -14.19 0.88
C LEU A 284 2.54 -13.78 1.51
N ILE A 285 3.45 -13.18 0.74
CA ILE A 285 4.70 -12.61 1.26
C ILE A 285 4.38 -11.57 2.33
N PHE A 286 3.40 -10.70 2.08
CA PHE A 286 2.95 -9.70 3.04
C PHE A 286 2.50 -10.32 4.37
N GLU A 287 1.60 -11.31 4.33
CA GLU A 287 1.13 -12.00 5.53
C GLU A 287 2.28 -12.64 6.31
N ARG A 288 3.20 -13.31 5.60
CA ARG A 288 4.35 -14.00 6.20
C ARG A 288 5.39 -13.05 6.76
N LEU A 289 5.57 -11.87 6.15
CA LEU A 289 6.39 -10.80 6.71
C LEU A 289 5.79 -10.26 8.00
N ALA A 290 4.47 -10.05 8.05
CA ALA A 290 3.79 -9.62 9.27
C ALA A 290 3.93 -10.65 10.40
N LEU A 291 3.82 -11.94 10.08
CA LEU A 291 4.04 -13.02 11.06
C LEU A 291 5.48 -13.04 11.58
N ARG A 292 6.49 -12.94 10.70
CA ARG A 292 7.90 -12.84 11.11
C ARG A 292 8.16 -11.64 12.02
N GLU A 293 7.56 -10.50 11.69
CA GLU A 293 7.67 -9.29 12.51
C GLU A 293 7.05 -9.49 13.89
N ALA A 294 5.87 -10.12 13.97
CA ALA A 294 5.22 -10.43 15.24
C ALA A 294 6.04 -11.41 16.12
N MET A 295 6.78 -12.34 15.50
CA MET A 295 7.60 -13.33 16.22
C MET A 295 8.99 -12.82 16.64
N PHE A 296 9.73 -12.21 15.72
CA PHE A 296 11.19 -12.09 15.84
C PHE A 296 11.73 -10.67 15.70
N CYS A 297 10.98 -9.77 15.08
CA CYS A 297 11.52 -8.48 14.62
C CYS A 297 10.67 -7.27 15.03
N ARG A 298 9.74 -7.44 15.98
CA ARG A 298 8.92 -6.34 16.49
C ARG A 298 9.82 -5.30 17.16
N PRO A 299 9.82 -4.04 16.69
CA PRO A 299 10.63 -3.01 17.32
C PRO A 299 10.24 -2.85 18.80
N PRO A 300 11.20 -2.54 19.69
CA PRO A 300 10.92 -2.48 21.14
C PRO A 300 10.07 -1.29 21.54
N LYS A 301 9.96 -0.25 20.70
CA LYS A 301 9.18 0.96 20.97
C LYS A 301 7.98 1.04 20.05
N MET A 302 6.82 1.30 20.64
CA MET A 302 5.57 1.45 19.90
C MET A 302 5.57 2.61 18.90
N SER A 303 6.41 3.62 19.13
CA SER A 303 6.64 4.72 18.19
C SER A 303 7.35 4.32 16.90
N MET A 304 7.89 3.09 16.80
CA MET A 304 8.69 2.65 15.65
C MET A 304 7.90 1.79 14.67
N TYR A 305 6.68 1.38 15.01
CA TYR A 305 5.82 0.59 14.13
C TYR A 305 4.34 0.93 14.32
N ALA A 306 3.50 0.35 13.47
CA ALA A 306 2.06 0.33 13.71
C ALA A 306 1.56 -1.07 13.34
N THR A 307 0.75 -1.64 14.23
CA THR A 307 0.20 -2.99 14.10
C THR A 307 -0.85 -3.01 12.99
N MET A 308 -0.93 -4.13 12.27
CA MET A 308 -2.02 -4.38 11.34
C MET A 308 -3.26 -4.87 12.08
N GLU A 309 -4.43 -4.44 11.62
CA GLU A 309 -5.70 -4.87 12.19
C GLU A 309 -6.16 -6.20 11.55
N ALA A 310 -7.04 -6.92 12.24
CA ALA A 310 -7.63 -8.15 11.70
C ALA A 310 -8.32 -7.91 10.34
N CYS A 311 -8.98 -6.76 10.19
CA CYS A 311 -9.66 -6.37 8.96
C CYS A 311 -8.70 -6.26 7.76
N ASP A 312 -7.45 -5.79 7.98
CA ASP A 312 -6.44 -5.70 6.92
C ASP A 312 -6.10 -7.10 6.38
N PHE A 313 -5.94 -8.06 7.27
CA PHE A 313 -5.64 -9.44 6.88
C PHE A 313 -6.84 -10.14 6.23
N VAL A 314 -8.06 -9.88 6.70
CA VAL A 314 -9.30 -10.38 6.05
C VAL A 314 -9.43 -9.83 4.64
N ARG A 315 -9.22 -8.52 4.46
CA ARG A 315 -9.21 -7.89 3.14
C ARG A 315 -8.13 -8.50 2.24
N ASN A 316 -6.90 -8.66 2.75
CA ASN A 316 -5.81 -9.30 2.01
C ASN A 316 -6.15 -10.74 1.58
N LEU A 317 -6.78 -11.52 2.47
CA LEU A 317 -7.21 -12.89 2.21
C LEU A 317 -8.26 -12.96 1.09
N LEU A 318 -9.28 -12.09 1.14
CA LEU A 318 -10.35 -12.09 0.15
C LEU A 318 -9.89 -11.56 -1.21
N LEU A 319 -9.09 -10.49 -1.21
CA LEU A 319 -8.56 -9.89 -2.44
C LEU A 319 -7.33 -10.63 -3.00
N GLY A 320 -6.67 -11.46 -2.21
CA GLY A 320 -5.52 -12.26 -2.65
C GLY A 320 -5.87 -13.39 -3.62
N GLY A 321 -7.16 -13.72 -3.74
CA GLY A 321 -7.66 -14.73 -4.69
C GLY A 321 -7.78 -14.24 -6.15
N PHE A 322 -7.48 -12.97 -6.42
CA PHE A 322 -7.50 -12.41 -7.77
C PHE A 322 -6.09 -12.39 -8.36
N GLY A 323 -5.93 -12.90 -9.58
CA GLY A 323 -4.64 -12.97 -10.26
C GLY A 323 -4.21 -11.66 -10.92
N ASP A 324 -5.17 -10.75 -11.12
CA ASP A 324 -4.96 -9.43 -11.71
C ASP A 324 -5.27 -8.32 -10.69
N GLU A 325 -4.40 -7.30 -10.64
CA GLU A 325 -4.54 -6.22 -9.66
C GLU A 325 -5.71 -5.29 -10.02
N ASP A 326 -6.04 -5.12 -11.30
CA ASP A 326 -7.16 -4.27 -11.71
C ASP A 326 -8.51 -4.94 -11.42
N GLU A 327 -8.59 -6.26 -11.56
CA GLU A 327 -9.72 -7.04 -11.03
C GLU A 327 -9.88 -6.89 -9.52
N ALA A 328 -8.79 -7.05 -8.76
CA ALA A 328 -8.81 -6.90 -7.30
C ALA A 328 -9.25 -5.48 -6.88
N LYS A 329 -8.79 -4.44 -7.58
CA LYS A 329 -9.20 -3.04 -7.36
C LYS A 329 -10.68 -2.86 -7.61
N GLU A 330 -11.21 -3.40 -8.70
CA GLU A 330 -12.62 -3.23 -9.03
C GLU A 330 -13.54 -3.94 -8.02
N VAL A 331 -13.15 -5.13 -7.60
CA VAL A 331 -13.85 -5.88 -6.54
C VAL A 331 -13.80 -5.12 -5.20
N TYR A 332 -12.64 -4.55 -4.86
CA TYR A 332 -12.52 -3.71 -3.67
C TYR A 332 -13.43 -2.48 -3.74
N ARG A 333 -13.43 -1.74 -4.85
CA ARG A 333 -14.30 -0.56 -5.05
C ARG A 333 -15.77 -0.91 -4.92
N THR A 334 -16.17 -2.04 -5.50
CA THR A 334 -17.58 -2.45 -5.56
C THR A 334 -18.08 -2.98 -4.23
N TYR A 335 -17.29 -3.82 -3.54
CA TYR A 335 -17.79 -4.62 -2.41
C TYR A 335 -17.11 -4.32 -1.07
N TRP A 336 -15.83 -3.96 -1.03
CA TRP A 336 -15.16 -3.75 0.26
C TRP A 336 -15.21 -2.29 0.72
N LEU A 337 -14.91 -1.35 -0.18
CA LEU A 337 -14.83 0.07 0.13
C LEU A 337 -16.15 0.65 0.66
N PRO A 338 -17.35 0.28 0.16
CA PRO A 338 -18.60 0.75 0.75
C PRO A 338 -18.76 0.33 2.22
N VAL A 339 -18.30 -0.87 2.57
CA VAL A 339 -18.33 -1.38 3.95
C VAL A 339 -17.39 -0.56 4.83
N GLU A 340 -16.17 -0.28 4.37
CA GLU A 340 -15.21 0.57 5.10
C GLU A 340 -15.75 1.98 5.33
N ARG A 341 -16.35 2.59 4.30
CA ARG A 341 -16.96 3.94 4.40
C ARG A 341 -18.09 3.96 5.42
N LYS A 342 -19.00 3.00 5.32
CA LYS A 342 -20.14 2.92 6.22
C LYS A 342 -19.73 2.62 7.66
N ALA A 343 -18.74 1.74 7.87
CA ALA A 343 -18.18 1.48 9.19
C ALA A 343 -17.50 2.72 9.79
N ASP A 344 -16.82 3.52 8.97
CA ASP A 344 -16.23 4.81 9.37
C ASP A 344 -17.30 5.84 9.75
N GLU A 345 -18.36 5.96 8.96
CA GLU A 345 -19.51 6.82 9.29
C GLU A 345 -20.18 6.41 10.61
N VAL A 346 -20.44 5.12 10.81
CA VAL A 346 -21.01 4.59 12.06
C VAL A 346 -20.06 4.83 13.23
N GLY A 347 -18.77 4.53 13.07
CA GLY A 347 -17.77 4.77 14.12
C GLY A 347 -17.74 6.23 14.56
N ARG A 348 -17.71 7.17 13.60
CA ARG A 348 -17.76 8.61 13.90
C ARG A 348 -19.07 9.04 14.58
N ARG A 349 -20.22 8.51 14.13
CA ARG A 349 -21.53 8.83 14.72
C ARG A 349 -21.63 8.35 16.17
N GLU A 350 -21.14 7.14 16.45
CA GLU A 350 -21.24 6.50 17.76
C GLU A 350 -20.05 6.81 18.69
N GLY A 351 -19.01 7.50 18.20
CA GLY A 351 -17.78 7.76 18.96
C GLY A 351 -16.92 6.51 19.20
N VAL A 352 -17.03 5.51 18.32
CA VAL A 352 -16.28 4.25 18.38
C VAL A 352 -15.22 4.23 17.27
N ASP A 353 -14.06 3.67 17.58
CA ASP A 353 -13.02 3.49 16.57
C ASP A 353 -13.54 2.68 15.36
N PRO A 354 -13.40 3.17 14.11
CA PRO A 354 -13.87 2.47 12.92
C PRO A 354 -13.30 1.06 12.75
N GLY A 355 -12.06 0.82 13.19
CA GLY A 355 -11.45 -0.51 13.20
C GLY A 355 -12.22 -1.47 14.11
N LYS A 356 -12.68 -0.98 15.28
CA LYS A 356 -13.52 -1.77 16.18
C LYS A 356 -14.91 -2.05 15.62
N VAL A 357 -15.51 -1.10 14.91
CA VAL A 357 -16.78 -1.32 14.19
C VAL A 357 -16.60 -2.45 13.18
N MET A 358 -15.54 -2.41 12.38
CA MET A 358 -15.20 -3.45 11.41
C MET A 358 -14.95 -4.82 12.07
N GLU A 359 -14.25 -4.86 13.21
CA GLU A 359 -14.01 -6.10 13.94
C GLU A 359 -15.32 -6.75 14.43
N ASN A 360 -16.22 -5.95 15.01
CA ASN A 360 -17.51 -6.41 15.51
C ASN A 360 -18.42 -6.91 14.36
N LEU A 361 -18.44 -6.16 13.25
CA LEU A 361 -19.13 -6.52 12.02
C LEU A 361 -18.69 -7.88 11.49
N LEU A 362 -17.40 -8.05 11.29
CA LEU A 362 -16.80 -9.27 10.75
C LEU A 362 -16.99 -10.46 11.70
N THR A 363 -16.95 -10.24 13.01
CA THR A 363 -17.28 -11.25 14.03
C THR A 363 -18.74 -11.69 13.93
N ALA A 364 -19.65 -10.73 13.76
CA ALA A 364 -21.08 -11.02 13.58
C ALA A 364 -21.34 -11.80 12.28
N PHE A 365 -20.62 -11.49 11.20
CA PHE A 365 -20.68 -12.24 9.94
C PHE A 365 -20.28 -13.70 10.15
N LEU A 366 -19.14 -13.98 10.78
CA LEU A 366 -18.69 -15.36 11.04
C LEU A 366 -19.66 -16.14 11.91
N SER A 367 -20.26 -15.47 12.91
CA SER A 367 -21.30 -16.05 13.76
C SER A 367 -22.53 -16.45 12.93
N HIS A 368 -22.92 -15.62 11.97
CA HIS A 368 -24.01 -15.92 11.03
C HIS A 368 -23.68 -17.11 10.12
N GLN A 369 -22.42 -17.23 9.68
CA GLN A 369 -21.90 -18.37 8.91
C GLN A 369 -21.74 -19.66 9.74
N LYS A 370 -22.04 -19.60 11.04
CA LYS A 370 -21.93 -20.73 11.99
C LYS A 370 -20.52 -21.33 12.01
N ILE A 371 -19.50 -20.48 11.89
CA ILE A 371 -18.10 -20.90 12.03
C ILE A 371 -17.84 -21.10 13.52
N ALA A 372 -17.52 -22.34 13.90
CA ALA A 372 -17.29 -22.69 15.30
C ALA A 372 -16.02 -22.02 15.82
N ASP A 373 -16.14 -21.29 16.93
CA ASP A 373 -14.98 -20.82 17.68
C ASP A 373 -14.30 -22.02 18.35
N ARG A 374 -13.02 -22.23 18.06
CA ARG A 374 -12.23 -23.36 18.55
C ARG A 374 -10.98 -22.82 19.22
N LYS A 375 -10.51 -23.53 20.23
CA LYS A 375 -9.24 -23.22 20.89
C LYS A 375 -8.12 -23.28 19.86
N ARG A 376 -7.40 -22.18 19.67
CA ARG A 376 -6.35 -22.02 18.67
C ARG A 376 -4.97 -21.98 19.29
N ASP A 377 -3.99 -22.41 18.51
CA ASP A 377 -2.59 -22.26 18.87
C ASP A 377 -2.18 -20.79 18.81
N ALA A 378 -1.25 -20.39 19.69
CA ALA A 378 -0.79 -19.02 19.79
C ALA A 378 -0.20 -18.48 18.47
N LEU A 379 0.34 -19.38 17.63
CA LEU A 379 0.86 -19.05 16.31
C LEU A 379 -0.25 -18.64 15.33
N ASP A 380 -1.41 -19.31 15.38
CA ASP A 380 -2.53 -19.06 14.46
C ASP A 380 -3.16 -17.69 14.66
N THR A 381 -3.18 -17.20 15.90
CA THR A 381 -3.76 -15.92 16.30
C THR A 381 -2.74 -14.79 16.37
N MET A 382 -1.48 -15.06 16.03
CA MET A 382 -0.37 -14.10 16.21
C MET A 382 -0.49 -12.87 15.30
N ILE A 383 -1.09 -13.05 14.12
CA ILE A 383 -1.46 -11.97 13.21
C ILE A 383 -2.99 -11.91 13.10
N GLY A 384 -3.55 -10.70 13.16
CA GLY A 384 -5.01 -10.50 13.04
C GLY A 384 -5.88 -11.16 14.12
N GLY A 385 -5.28 -11.75 15.17
CA GLY A 385 -6.01 -12.30 16.31
C GLY A 385 -6.90 -13.51 15.97
N ASN A 386 -7.85 -13.82 16.86
CA ASN A 386 -8.81 -14.91 16.66
C ASN A 386 -9.71 -14.64 15.44
N LEU A 387 -10.10 -13.38 15.23
CA LEU A 387 -10.97 -13.00 14.12
C LEU A 387 -10.39 -13.41 12.77
N TYR A 388 -9.13 -13.06 12.50
CA TYR A 388 -8.50 -13.42 11.23
C TYR A 388 -8.35 -14.94 11.08
N ALA A 389 -7.98 -15.63 12.16
CA ALA A 389 -7.88 -17.08 12.15
C ALA A 389 -9.23 -17.74 11.79
N LEU A 390 -10.35 -17.26 12.35
CA LEU A 390 -11.70 -17.73 12.01
C LEU A 390 -12.08 -17.43 10.56
N PHE A 391 -11.67 -16.27 10.03
CA PHE A 391 -11.86 -15.96 8.61
C PHE A 391 -11.08 -16.88 7.67
N ARG A 392 -9.87 -17.31 8.04
CA ARG A 392 -9.15 -18.32 7.26
C ARG A 392 -9.92 -19.64 7.20
N ASP A 393 -10.47 -20.10 8.33
CA ASP A 393 -11.27 -21.32 8.36
C ASP A 393 -12.54 -21.19 7.52
N PHE A 394 -13.23 -20.04 7.62
CA PHE A 394 -14.37 -19.72 6.77
C PHE A 394 -14.00 -19.81 5.28
N ALA A 395 -12.95 -19.11 4.86
CA ALA A 395 -12.55 -19.08 3.46
C ALA A 395 -12.13 -20.47 2.94
N LEU A 396 -11.41 -21.24 3.76
CA LEU A 396 -11.03 -22.62 3.45
C LEU A 396 -12.26 -23.53 3.31
N ARG A 397 -13.20 -23.44 4.24
CA ARG A 397 -14.43 -24.24 4.22
C ARG A 397 -15.28 -23.91 3.00
N ALA A 398 -15.57 -22.63 2.78
CA ALA A 398 -16.36 -22.15 1.66
C ALA A 398 -15.75 -22.58 0.32
N GLN A 399 -14.43 -22.58 0.21
CA GLN A 399 -13.77 -23.04 -1.01
C GLN A 399 -13.78 -24.56 -1.18
N GLN A 400 -13.44 -25.33 -0.14
CA GLN A 400 -13.21 -26.77 -0.26
C GLN A 400 -14.50 -27.60 -0.20
N GLU A 401 -15.47 -27.17 0.61
CA GLU A 401 -16.73 -27.89 0.80
C GLU A 401 -17.81 -27.39 -0.17
N GLU A 402 -17.84 -26.08 -0.46
CA GLU A 402 -18.94 -25.44 -1.20
C GLU A 402 -18.53 -24.97 -2.61
N GLY A 403 -17.23 -24.95 -2.92
CA GLY A 403 -16.71 -24.48 -4.21
C GLY A 403 -16.89 -22.96 -4.42
N THR A 404 -17.05 -22.21 -3.33
CA THR A 404 -17.31 -20.77 -3.32
C THR A 404 -16.07 -19.98 -3.76
N SER A 405 -16.28 -19.00 -4.64
CA SER A 405 -15.22 -18.12 -5.15
C SER A 405 -14.85 -17.02 -4.16
N SER A 406 -13.64 -16.47 -4.24
CA SER A 406 -13.26 -15.26 -3.47
C SER A 406 -14.21 -14.07 -3.75
N LEU A 407 -14.69 -13.95 -4.99
CA LEU A 407 -15.71 -12.97 -5.36
C LEU A 407 -17.02 -13.21 -4.61
N GLN A 408 -17.51 -14.44 -4.56
CA GLN A 408 -18.74 -14.72 -3.83
C GLN A 408 -18.56 -14.49 -2.33
N MET A 409 -17.42 -14.88 -1.76
CA MET A 409 -17.12 -14.62 -0.34
C MET A 409 -17.14 -13.12 -0.01
N ILE A 410 -16.55 -12.26 -0.85
CA ILE A 410 -16.55 -10.81 -0.60
C ILE A 410 -17.93 -10.18 -0.84
N VAL A 411 -18.72 -10.70 -1.78
CA VAL A 411 -20.12 -10.32 -1.98
C VAL A 411 -20.95 -10.67 -0.73
N ASP A 412 -20.81 -11.88 -0.20
CA ASP A 412 -21.52 -12.34 0.99
C ASP A 412 -21.17 -11.47 2.22
N VAL A 413 -19.88 -11.16 2.38
CA VAL A 413 -19.41 -10.24 3.43
C VAL A 413 -20.02 -8.86 3.22
N ASN A 414 -20.01 -8.31 2.00
CA ASN A 414 -20.59 -7.01 1.71
C ASN A 414 -22.09 -6.95 2.03
N GLU A 415 -22.89 -7.86 1.47
CA GLU A 415 -24.34 -7.85 1.64
C GLU A 415 -24.77 -7.98 3.09
N TYR A 416 -24.11 -8.88 3.84
CA TYR A 416 -24.34 -9.00 5.27
C TYR A 416 -23.94 -7.72 5.99
N SER A 417 -22.78 -7.17 5.64
CA SER A 417 -22.21 -6.02 6.34
C SER A 417 -23.05 -4.76 6.18
N MET A 418 -23.51 -4.48 4.96
CA MET A 418 -24.39 -3.33 4.72
C MET A 418 -25.68 -3.43 5.54
N LYS A 419 -26.31 -4.62 5.56
CA LYS A 419 -27.49 -4.87 6.40
C LYS A 419 -27.21 -4.76 7.90
N TRP A 420 -26.01 -5.13 8.35
CA TRP A 420 -25.63 -5.03 9.75
C TRP A 420 -25.39 -3.59 10.17
N LEU A 421 -24.70 -2.81 9.33
CA LEU A 421 -24.36 -1.39 9.57
C LEU A 421 -25.57 -0.45 9.47
N ASP A 422 -26.60 -0.84 8.71
CA ASP A 422 -27.86 -0.08 8.63
C ASP A 422 -28.81 -0.34 9.82
N ARG A 423 -28.54 -1.35 10.65
CA ARG A 423 -29.30 -1.51 11.90
C ARG A 423 -28.88 -0.39 12.86
N ASP A 424 -29.82 0.15 13.63
CA ASP A 424 -29.55 1.02 14.80
C ASP A 424 -28.90 0.20 15.95
N VAL A 425 -27.80 -0.51 15.64
CA VAL A 425 -27.02 -1.24 16.62
C VAL A 425 -26.11 -0.22 17.29
N ARG A 426 -26.39 0.09 18.55
CA ARG A 426 -25.38 0.67 19.44
C ARG A 426 -24.21 -0.31 19.45
N VAL A 427 -23.10 0.06 18.80
CA VAL A 427 -21.86 -0.70 18.87
C VAL A 427 -21.45 -0.69 20.35
N PRO A 428 -21.37 -1.84 21.05
CA PRO A 428 -20.98 -1.85 22.45
C PRO A 428 -19.59 -1.19 22.55
N GLY A 429 -19.54 -0.02 23.18
CA GLY A 429 -18.28 0.61 23.54
C GLY A 429 -17.55 -0.35 24.47
N GLY A 430 -16.36 -0.81 24.06
CA GLY A 430 -15.48 -1.55 24.94
C GLY A 430 -15.13 -0.67 26.13
N GLY A 431 -15.79 -0.91 27.27
CA GLY A 431 -15.37 -0.36 28.54
C GLY A 431 -14.02 -0.95 28.90
N ASP A 432 -13.16 -0.11 29.48
CA ASP A 432 -11.87 -0.48 30.05
C ASP A 432 -12.01 -1.70 30.97
N GLU A 433 -11.37 -2.81 30.59
CA GLU A 433 -10.89 -3.87 31.49
C GLU A 433 -9.40 -4.12 31.24
#